data_AF-A0A2T2X6H5-F1
#
_entry.id   AF-A0A2T2X6H5-F1
#
_cell.length_a   1.000
_cell.length_b   1.000
_cell.length_c   1.000
_cell.angle_alpha   90.00
_cell.angle_beta   90.00
_cell.angle_gamma   90.00
#
_symmetry.space_group_name_H-M   'P 1'
#
loop_
_entity.id
_entity.type
_entity.pdbx_description
1 polymer ?
#
loop_
_entity_poly.entity_id
_entity_poly.type
_entity_poly.pdbx_seq_one_letter_code
_entity_poly.pdbx_strand_id
1 'polypeptide(L)'
;MLTMPFDRRRALAYGLGILWIFDSLLKIQPAMFHSLLVVNVLAPAATDSQPPWLFHIMMEGARLWIHLGVVANILNFLIEAVIGILILKGPDTTSGRWGLWISLIWGAIVWIGAEGLGGLVTGSPSVIQGSPGSIPFYAAAAILLLVRKDWWTEEHVYQVARYGLAIFWFIAFIWEVLPSSGFWTPNGLAAQFGDITMNGNEPTILQMAINAMVISSQLHPVLENGIYSAILLVLSLLSFFRPKSRWTAIITGVWMIFLWAVPQAFGTLLSGTGTDPGMFLPFTLLAWTLLGPQFPFMHQRQAQSEQAS
;
A
#
# COMPACT_ATOMS: atom_id res chain seq x y z
N MET A 1 -20.61 -27.51 15.68
CA MET A 1 -19.84 -26.25 15.87
C MET A 1 -20.09 -25.40 14.63
N LEU A 2 -20.88 -24.31 14.72
CA LEU A 2 -21.22 -23.47 13.56
C LEU A 2 -19.96 -22.72 13.08
N THR A 3 -19.28 -23.26 12.08
CA THR A 3 -18.27 -22.51 11.32
C THR A 3 -19.02 -21.49 10.47
N MET A 4 -19.15 -20.27 10.98
CA MET A 4 -19.62 -19.14 10.17
C MET A 4 -18.71 -19.02 8.94
N PRO A 5 -19.25 -19.00 7.71
CA PRO A 5 -18.44 -18.80 6.52
C PRO A 5 -17.71 -17.45 6.60
N PHE A 6 -16.47 -17.41 6.10
CA PHE A 6 -15.67 -16.18 6.08
C PHE A 6 -16.39 -15.09 5.28
N ASP A 7 -16.87 -14.05 5.97
CA ASP A 7 -17.51 -12.90 5.35
C ASP A 7 -16.44 -11.92 4.83
N ARG A 8 -16.10 -12.06 3.54
CA ARG A 8 -15.08 -11.26 2.85
C ARG A 8 -15.35 -9.76 2.95
N ARG A 9 -16.63 -9.36 2.81
CA ARG A 9 -17.05 -7.95 2.84
C ARG A 9 -16.85 -7.36 4.22
N ARG A 10 -17.25 -8.11 5.26
CA ARG A 10 -17.05 -7.70 6.65
C ARG A 10 -15.57 -7.68 7.04
N ALA A 11 -14.79 -8.65 6.57
CA ALA A 11 -13.34 -8.68 6.78
C ALA A 11 -12.65 -7.46 6.13
N LEU A 12 -13.04 -7.08 4.91
CA LEU A 12 -12.52 -5.88 4.26
C LEU A 12 -12.92 -4.60 5.01
N ALA A 13 -14.17 -4.49 5.48
CA ALA A 13 -14.63 -3.35 6.26
C ALA A 13 -13.84 -3.21 7.58
N TYR A 14 -13.67 -4.30 8.32
CA TYR A 14 -12.88 -4.27 9.55
C TYR A 14 -11.41 -4.00 9.30
N GLY A 15 -10.81 -4.62 8.28
CA GLY A 15 -9.43 -4.34 7.90
C GLY A 15 -9.22 -2.87 7.55
N LEU A 16 -10.08 -2.29 6.70
CA LEU A 16 -9.96 -0.89 6.30
C LEU A 16 -10.18 0.06 7.48
N GLY A 17 -11.18 -0.22 8.33
CA GLY A 17 -11.43 0.57 9.53
C GLY A 17 -10.28 0.50 10.55
N ILE A 18 -9.67 -0.67 10.73
CA ILE A 18 -8.49 -0.86 11.59
C ILE A 18 -7.29 -0.13 11.01
N LEU A 19 -7.06 -0.20 9.69
CA LEU A 19 -5.97 0.52 9.03
C LEU A 19 -6.07 2.03 9.26
N TRP A 20 -7.25 2.65 9.04
CA TRP A 20 -7.45 4.07 9.35
C TRP A 20 -7.22 4.42 10.83
N ILE A 21 -7.60 3.55 11.76
CA ILE A 21 -7.31 3.75 13.19
C ILE A 21 -5.81 3.64 13.45
N PHE A 22 -5.13 2.70 12.79
CA PHE A 22 -3.70 2.54 12.92
C PHE A 22 -2.95 3.78 12.40
N ASP A 23 -3.32 4.29 11.22
CA ASP A 23 -2.77 5.52 10.63
C ASP A 23 -2.98 6.72 11.58
N SER A 24 -4.17 6.80 12.17
CA SER A 24 -4.50 7.81 13.17
C SER A 24 -3.54 7.74 14.37
N LEU A 25 -3.33 6.56 14.94
CA LEU A 25 -2.41 6.37 16.06
C LEU A 25 -0.96 6.76 15.70
N LEU A 26 -0.55 6.55 14.46
CA LEU A 26 0.76 6.99 13.98
C LEU A 26 0.91 8.52 14.01
N LYS A 27 -0.17 9.31 13.95
CA LYS A 27 -0.09 10.78 14.07
C LYS A 27 0.24 11.26 15.49
N ILE A 28 0.16 10.40 16.49
CA ILE A 28 0.50 10.71 17.89
C ILE A 28 2.02 10.62 18.13
N GLN A 29 2.80 10.12 17.17
CA GLN A 29 4.25 10.01 17.30
C GLN A 29 4.87 11.38 17.66
N PRO A 30 5.79 11.46 18.65
CA PRO A 30 6.37 12.72 19.08
C PRO A 30 7.00 13.53 17.95
N ALA A 31 7.66 12.87 17.00
CA ALA A 31 8.31 13.55 15.87
C ALA A 31 7.31 14.22 14.91
N MET A 32 6.05 13.79 14.88
CA MET A 32 5.01 14.41 14.04
C MET A 32 4.75 15.85 14.46
N PHE A 33 4.84 16.18 15.76
CA PHE A 33 4.56 17.50 16.32
C PHE A 33 5.67 18.54 16.08
N HIS A 34 6.73 18.16 15.37
CA HIS A 34 7.85 19.04 15.03
C HIS A 34 7.97 19.18 13.50
N SER A 35 8.92 20.00 13.05
CA SER A 35 9.24 20.18 11.61
C SER A 35 9.69 18.88 10.91
N LEU A 36 9.94 17.80 11.66
CA LEU A 36 10.37 16.51 11.13
C LEU A 36 9.34 15.88 10.19
N LEU A 37 8.04 16.06 10.40
CA LEU A 37 7.03 15.62 9.42
C LEU A 37 7.25 16.27 8.05
N VAL A 38 7.55 17.56 8.03
CA VAL A 38 7.79 18.28 6.78
C VAL A 38 9.08 17.80 6.13
N VAL A 39 10.15 17.69 6.91
CA VAL A 39 11.49 17.32 6.41
C VAL A 39 11.55 15.87 5.95
N ASN A 40 10.88 14.95 6.66
CA ASN A 40 11.02 13.52 6.43
C ASN A 40 9.89 12.91 5.60
N VAL A 41 8.74 13.59 5.45
CA VAL A 41 7.58 13.04 4.73
C VAL A 41 7.15 13.96 3.59
N LEU A 42 6.83 15.22 3.87
CA LEU A 42 6.24 16.11 2.85
C LEU A 42 7.26 16.58 1.82
N ALA A 43 8.44 17.01 2.24
CA ALA A 43 9.48 17.51 1.34
C ALA A 43 10.07 16.41 0.43
N PRO A 44 10.37 15.19 0.92
CA PRO A 44 10.85 14.11 0.06
C PRO A 44 9.82 13.66 -0.98
N ALA A 45 8.51 13.79 -0.71
CA ALA A 45 7.48 13.52 -1.70
C ALA A 45 7.37 14.63 -2.79
N ALA A 46 7.68 15.87 -2.42
CA ALA A 46 7.64 17.05 -3.28
C ALA A 46 8.98 17.28 -4.01
N THR A 47 9.37 16.34 -4.87
CA THR A 47 10.62 16.43 -5.64
C THR A 47 10.50 17.29 -6.90
N ASP A 48 11.64 17.74 -7.43
CA ASP A 48 11.71 18.47 -8.72
C ASP A 48 11.26 17.64 -9.93
N SER A 49 11.15 16.31 -9.78
CA SER A 49 10.61 15.42 -10.81
C SER A 49 9.09 15.49 -10.93
N GLN A 50 8.41 16.10 -9.96
CA GLN A 50 6.96 16.28 -9.99
C GLN A 50 6.57 17.35 -11.02
N PRO A 51 5.40 17.22 -11.67
CA PRO A 51 4.84 18.28 -12.50
C PRO A 51 4.68 19.59 -11.70
N PRO A 52 4.96 20.77 -12.29
CA PRO A 52 4.96 22.04 -11.54
C PRO A 52 3.66 22.31 -10.77
N TRP A 53 2.51 21.97 -11.35
CA TRP A 53 1.21 22.17 -10.70
C TRP A 53 1.08 21.34 -9.41
N LEU A 54 1.59 20.10 -9.41
CA LEU A 54 1.49 19.20 -8.26
C LEU A 54 2.48 19.62 -7.18
N PHE A 55 3.72 19.94 -7.58
CA PHE A 55 4.73 20.51 -6.70
C PHE A 55 4.20 21.75 -5.96
N HIS A 56 3.54 22.68 -6.67
CA HIS A 56 2.95 23.86 -6.05
C HIS A 56 1.86 23.51 -5.03
N ILE A 57 0.93 22.60 -5.34
CA ILE A 57 -0.11 22.16 -4.40
C ILE A 57 0.52 21.53 -3.15
N MET A 58 1.51 20.66 -3.32
CA MET A 58 2.19 20.00 -2.20
C MET A 58 2.91 21.01 -1.32
N MET A 59 3.60 21.99 -1.92
CA MET A 59 4.32 23.02 -1.18
C MET A 59 3.39 23.99 -0.44
N GLU A 60 2.23 24.34 -1.00
CA GLU A 60 1.20 25.10 -0.26
C GLU A 60 0.61 24.28 0.87
N GLY A 61 0.36 22.99 0.66
CA GLY A 61 -0.08 22.05 1.69
C GLY A 61 0.92 21.97 2.85
N ALA A 62 2.21 21.84 2.53
CA ALA A 62 3.29 21.82 3.53
C ALA A 62 3.36 23.15 4.31
N ARG A 63 3.22 24.31 3.64
CA ARG A 63 3.15 25.61 4.33
C ARG A 63 1.96 25.71 5.28
N LEU A 64 0.77 25.26 4.85
CA LEU A 64 -0.40 25.23 5.70
C LEU A 64 -0.18 24.32 6.92
N TRP A 65 0.45 23.16 6.73
CA TRP A 65 0.76 22.22 7.80
C TRP A 65 1.71 22.83 8.83
N ILE A 66 2.77 23.53 8.37
CA ILE A 66 3.69 24.27 9.24
C ILE A 66 2.95 25.37 10.00
N HIS A 67 2.08 26.12 9.33
CA HIS A 67 1.34 27.22 9.93
C HIS A 67 0.39 26.76 11.04
N LEU A 68 -0.32 25.65 10.82
CA LEU A 68 -1.21 25.05 11.82
C LEU A 68 -0.44 24.36 12.96
N GLY A 69 0.81 23.95 12.71
CA GLY A 69 1.69 23.33 13.70
C GLY A 69 1.05 22.10 14.36
N VAL A 70 1.05 22.07 15.70
CA VAL A 70 0.47 20.98 16.50
C VAL A 70 -1.00 20.69 16.14
N VAL A 71 -1.76 21.72 15.76
CA VAL A 71 -3.18 21.59 15.42
C VAL A 71 -3.37 20.70 14.18
N ALA A 72 -2.46 20.75 13.21
CA ALA A 72 -2.55 19.95 11.99
C ALA A 72 -2.54 18.45 12.30
N ASN A 73 -1.66 18.00 13.20
CA ASN A 73 -1.58 16.59 13.57
C ASN A 73 -2.75 16.14 14.44
N ILE A 74 -3.24 17.00 15.33
CA ILE A 74 -4.45 16.69 16.11
C ILE A 74 -5.65 16.52 15.16
N LEU A 75 -5.80 17.41 14.18
CA LEU A 75 -6.85 17.29 13.18
C LEU A 75 -6.70 16.01 12.35
N ASN A 76 -5.48 15.69 11.91
CA ASN A 76 -5.20 14.47 11.16
C ASN A 76 -5.55 13.20 11.96
N PHE A 77 -5.06 13.13 13.20
CA PHE A 77 -5.43 12.08 14.16
C PHE A 77 -6.95 11.93 14.27
N LEU A 78 -7.67 13.02 14.54
CA LEU A 78 -9.12 12.99 14.74
C LEU A 78 -9.88 12.56 13.49
N ILE A 79 -9.50 13.08 12.32
CA ILE A 79 -10.14 12.75 11.05
C ILE A 79 -9.99 11.25 10.75
N GLU A 80 -8.76 10.73 10.82
CA GLU A 80 -8.47 9.33 10.54
C GLU A 80 -9.12 8.39 11.56
N ALA A 81 -9.13 8.76 12.86
CA ALA A 81 -9.82 8.00 13.89
C ALA A 81 -11.32 7.93 13.62
N VAL A 82 -11.95 9.06 13.29
CA VAL A 82 -13.38 9.14 13.00
C VAL A 82 -13.71 8.31 11.77
N ILE A 83 -12.91 8.38 10.70
CA ILE A 83 -13.09 7.55 9.50
C ILE A 83 -13.09 6.07 9.90
N GLY A 84 -12.06 5.61 10.60
CA GLY A 84 -11.93 4.22 11.00
C GLY A 84 -13.09 3.75 11.89
N ILE A 85 -13.45 4.52 12.92
CA ILE A 85 -14.57 4.23 13.82
C ILE A 85 -15.90 4.15 13.06
N LEU A 86 -16.14 5.06 12.12
CA LEU A 86 -17.35 5.04 11.30
C LEU A 86 -17.39 3.78 10.43
N ILE A 87 -16.30 3.43 9.74
CA ILE A 87 -16.22 2.22 8.90
C ILE A 87 -16.45 0.95 9.74
N LEU A 88 -15.94 0.88 10.97
CA LEU A 88 -16.12 -0.27 11.87
C LEU A 88 -17.59 -0.51 12.27
N LYS A 89 -18.48 0.49 12.14
CA LYS A 89 -19.94 0.29 12.32
C LYS A 89 -20.56 -0.57 11.21
N GLY A 90 -19.82 -0.80 10.12
CA GLY A 90 -20.18 -1.71 9.03
C GLY A 90 -20.78 -0.98 7.82
N PRO A 91 -20.52 -1.50 6.60
CA PRO A 91 -20.82 -0.81 5.34
C PRO A 91 -22.33 -0.67 5.03
N ASP A 92 -23.18 -1.41 5.74
CA ASP A 92 -24.64 -1.36 5.59
C ASP A 92 -25.30 -0.29 6.48
N THR A 93 -24.55 0.29 7.42
CA THR A 93 -25.05 1.37 8.29
C THR A 93 -24.84 2.74 7.63
N THR A 94 -25.73 3.69 7.90
CA THR A 94 -25.58 5.08 7.42
C THR A 94 -24.23 5.67 7.86
N SER A 95 -23.84 5.44 9.12
CA SER A 95 -22.55 5.90 9.63
C SER A 95 -21.36 5.26 8.90
N GLY A 96 -21.39 3.95 8.63
CA GLY A 96 -20.34 3.27 7.89
C GLY A 96 -20.21 3.79 6.45
N ARG A 97 -21.34 4.03 5.77
CA ARG A 97 -21.33 4.63 4.42
C ARG A 97 -20.72 6.03 4.43
N TRP A 98 -21.04 6.86 5.43
CA TRP A 98 -20.37 8.15 5.61
C TRP A 98 -18.87 7.99 5.86
N GLY A 99 -18.46 7.05 6.71
CA GLY A 99 -17.05 6.72 6.92
C GLY A 99 -16.31 6.38 5.62
N LEU A 100 -16.93 5.60 4.73
CA LEU A 100 -16.36 5.25 3.43
C LEU A 100 -16.25 6.46 2.48
N TRP A 101 -17.25 7.34 2.43
CA TRP A 101 -17.17 8.57 1.62
C TRP A 101 -16.13 9.55 2.16
N ILE A 102 -16.07 9.74 3.47
CA ILE A 102 -15.07 10.59 4.11
C ILE A 102 -13.68 9.99 3.89
N SER A 103 -13.52 8.66 3.97
CA SER A 103 -12.28 7.96 3.62
C SER A 103 -11.81 8.26 2.19
N LEU A 104 -12.72 8.31 1.21
CA LEU A 104 -12.37 8.62 -0.18
C LEU A 104 -11.91 10.08 -0.34
N ILE A 105 -12.63 11.02 0.29
CA ILE A 105 -12.31 12.45 0.22
C ILE A 105 -10.99 12.74 0.93
N TRP A 106 -10.84 12.26 2.17
CA TRP A 106 -9.63 12.46 2.96
C TRP A 106 -8.43 11.75 2.33
N GLY A 107 -8.61 10.51 1.88
CA GLY A 107 -7.60 9.78 1.15
C GLY A 107 -7.11 10.56 -0.08
N ALA A 108 -8.00 11.12 -0.90
CA ALA A 108 -7.60 11.93 -2.05
C ALA A 108 -6.75 13.16 -1.65
N ILE A 109 -7.09 13.83 -0.55
CA ILE A 109 -6.30 14.95 -0.01
C ILE A 109 -4.90 14.48 0.37
N VAL A 110 -4.78 13.37 1.10
CA VAL A 110 -3.49 12.77 1.51
C VAL A 110 -2.69 12.31 0.29
N TRP A 111 -3.33 11.65 -0.66
CA TRP A 111 -2.68 11.11 -1.86
C TRP A 111 -2.05 12.21 -2.71
N ILE A 112 -2.75 13.34 -2.89
CA ILE A 112 -2.26 14.48 -3.66
C ILE A 112 -1.22 15.27 -2.84
N GLY A 113 -1.56 15.63 -1.61
CA GLY A 113 -0.78 16.59 -0.82
C GLY A 113 0.43 15.98 -0.09
N ALA A 114 0.32 14.74 0.37
CA ALA A 114 1.35 14.08 1.19
C ALA A 114 2.09 12.97 0.42
N GLU A 115 1.39 12.17 -0.41
CA GLU A 115 2.04 11.10 -1.18
C GLU A 115 2.49 11.54 -2.59
N GLY A 116 2.13 12.74 -3.06
CA GLY A 116 2.51 13.22 -4.40
C GLY A 116 2.02 12.31 -5.53
N LEU A 117 0.77 11.85 -5.44
CA LEU A 117 0.16 10.81 -6.28
C LEU A 117 0.92 9.46 -6.22
N GLY A 118 1.59 9.19 -5.11
CA GLY A 118 2.44 8.01 -4.91
C GLY A 118 3.57 7.90 -5.92
N GLY A 119 4.08 9.03 -6.41
CA GLY A 119 5.16 9.07 -7.39
C GLY A 119 4.75 8.65 -8.81
N LEU A 120 3.46 8.51 -9.11
CA LEU A 120 2.99 8.07 -10.44
C LEU A 120 3.42 8.98 -11.59
N VAL A 121 3.69 10.25 -11.30
CA VAL A 121 3.96 11.30 -12.29
C VAL A 121 5.37 11.87 -12.21
N THR A 122 6.29 11.20 -11.49
CA THR A 122 7.71 11.58 -11.36
C THR A 122 8.54 11.18 -12.59
N GLY A 123 7.96 10.41 -13.52
CA GLY A 123 8.63 9.87 -14.70
C GLY A 123 9.26 8.49 -14.51
N SER A 124 9.39 8.03 -13.26
CA SER A 124 9.97 6.72 -12.92
C SER A 124 9.20 6.05 -11.75
N PRO A 125 7.90 5.77 -11.88
CA PRO A 125 7.15 5.07 -10.83
C PRO A 125 7.70 3.65 -10.64
N SER A 126 7.83 3.19 -9.40
CA SER A 126 8.19 1.81 -9.10
C SER A 126 7.46 1.29 -7.87
N VAL A 127 7.03 0.03 -7.94
CA VAL A 127 6.46 -0.68 -6.78
C VAL A 127 7.51 -0.96 -5.70
N ILE A 128 8.80 -0.92 -6.06
CA ILE A 128 9.92 -1.01 -5.10
C ILE A 128 9.84 0.17 -4.14
N GLN A 129 9.66 1.38 -4.67
CA GLN A 129 9.52 2.60 -3.88
C GLN A 129 8.11 2.81 -3.31
N GLY A 130 7.14 1.99 -3.76
CA GLY A 130 5.77 1.99 -3.24
C GLY A 130 4.76 2.78 -4.05
N SER A 131 5.04 3.09 -5.32
CA SER A 131 4.01 3.57 -6.24
C SER A 131 2.92 2.52 -6.47
N PRO A 132 1.61 2.90 -6.49
CA PRO A 132 1.04 4.25 -6.52
C PRO A 132 0.72 4.86 -5.14
N GLY A 133 1.31 4.37 -4.05
CA GLY A 133 1.02 4.79 -2.68
C GLY A 133 -0.05 3.94 -2.01
N SER A 134 -0.35 4.25 -0.74
CA SER A 134 -1.29 3.46 0.07
C SER A 134 -2.75 3.74 -0.31
N ILE A 135 -3.06 5.01 -0.60
CA ILE A 135 -4.44 5.49 -0.77
C ILE A 135 -5.20 4.80 -1.91
N PRO A 136 -4.63 4.51 -3.09
CA PRO A 136 -5.37 3.81 -4.15
C PRO A 136 -5.97 2.48 -3.67
N PHE A 137 -5.32 1.77 -2.74
CA PHE A 137 -5.83 0.52 -2.18
C PHE A 137 -6.89 0.76 -1.11
N TYR A 138 -6.75 1.82 -0.29
CA TYR A 138 -7.81 2.25 0.64
C TYR A 138 -9.06 2.66 -0.14
N ALA A 139 -8.89 3.42 -1.22
CA ALA A 139 -9.97 3.87 -2.08
C ALA A 139 -10.65 2.70 -2.79
N ALA A 140 -9.88 1.76 -3.35
CA ALA A 140 -10.43 0.55 -3.94
C ALA A 140 -11.23 -0.27 -2.92
N ALA A 141 -10.71 -0.43 -1.70
CA ALA A 141 -11.43 -1.09 -0.61
C ALA A 141 -12.74 -0.35 -0.27
N ALA A 142 -12.69 0.97 -0.12
CA ALA A 142 -13.86 1.78 0.20
C ALA A 142 -14.94 1.74 -0.90
N ILE A 143 -14.53 1.84 -2.17
CA ILE A 143 -15.42 1.73 -3.34
C ILE A 143 -16.10 0.36 -3.36
N LEU A 144 -15.34 -0.73 -3.20
CA LEU A 144 -15.90 -2.09 -3.15
C LEU A 144 -16.92 -2.25 -2.02
N LEU A 145 -16.66 -1.65 -0.84
CA LEU A 145 -17.59 -1.69 0.29
C LEU A 145 -18.87 -0.87 0.07
N LEU A 146 -18.79 0.21 -0.73
CA LEU A 146 -19.95 1.02 -1.15
C LEU A 146 -20.83 0.30 -2.18
N VAL A 147 -20.27 -0.67 -2.92
CA VAL A 147 -21.06 -1.54 -3.81
C VAL A 147 -22.09 -2.32 -3.00
N ARG A 148 -23.27 -2.52 -3.59
CA ARG A 148 -24.39 -3.22 -2.97
C ARG A 148 -24.00 -4.65 -2.56
N LYS A 149 -24.58 -5.14 -1.47
CA LYS A 149 -24.28 -6.44 -0.87
C LYS A 149 -24.52 -7.62 -1.81
N ASP A 150 -25.52 -7.53 -2.70
CA ASP A 150 -25.86 -8.56 -3.69
C ASP A 150 -24.78 -8.76 -4.76
N TRP A 151 -23.89 -7.78 -4.97
CA TRP A 151 -22.76 -7.93 -5.88
C TRP A 151 -21.63 -8.80 -5.30
N TRP A 152 -21.56 -8.96 -3.97
CA TRP A 152 -20.52 -9.70 -3.24
C TRP A 152 -20.67 -11.23 -3.33
N THR A 153 -20.94 -11.72 -4.53
CA THR A 153 -20.89 -13.14 -4.90
C THR A 153 -19.46 -13.61 -5.07
N GLU A 154 -19.22 -14.91 -4.94
CA GLU A 154 -17.89 -15.47 -5.12
C GLU A 154 -17.29 -15.20 -6.50
N GLU A 155 -18.13 -15.25 -7.54
CA GLU A 155 -17.70 -15.03 -8.93
C GLU A 155 -17.19 -13.62 -9.15
N HIS A 156 -17.98 -12.60 -8.78
CA HIS A 156 -17.62 -11.20 -8.96
C HIS A 156 -16.35 -10.83 -8.18
N VAL A 157 -16.29 -11.21 -6.90
CA VAL A 157 -15.13 -10.97 -6.03
C VAL A 157 -13.87 -11.61 -6.61
N TYR A 158 -13.99 -12.85 -7.09
CA TYR A 158 -12.88 -13.56 -7.69
C TYR A 158 -12.42 -12.94 -9.02
N GLN A 159 -13.35 -12.50 -9.89
CA GLN A 159 -12.99 -11.82 -11.14
C GLN A 159 -12.25 -10.51 -10.87
N VAL A 160 -12.70 -9.72 -9.90
CA VAL A 160 -12.00 -8.50 -9.49
C VAL A 160 -10.62 -8.81 -8.92
N ALA A 161 -10.47 -9.84 -8.09
CA ALA A 161 -9.16 -10.24 -7.59
C ALA A 161 -8.22 -10.67 -8.72
N ARG A 162 -8.70 -11.55 -9.62
CA ARG A 162 -7.94 -12.10 -10.75
C ARG A 162 -7.44 -10.99 -11.66
N TYR A 163 -8.35 -10.17 -12.18
CA TYR A 163 -7.99 -9.13 -13.14
C TYR A 163 -7.29 -7.96 -12.46
N GLY A 164 -7.73 -7.55 -11.26
CA GLY A 164 -7.09 -6.48 -10.50
C GLY A 164 -5.62 -6.76 -10.20
N LEU A 165 -5.30 -7.96 -9.69
CA LEU A 165 -3.92 -8.36 -9.42
C LEU A 165 -3.12 -8.51 -10.72
N ALA A 166 -3.68 -9.17 -11.74
CA ALA A 166 -2.98 -9.35 -13.01
C ALA A 166 -2.64 -8.02 -13.68
N ILE A 167 -3.59 -7.08 -13.71
CA ILE A 167 -3.42 -5.74 -14.29
C ILE A 167 -2.42 -4.94 -13.46
N PHE A 168 -2.53 -4.95 -12.12
CA PHE A 168 -1.59 -4.24 -11.26
C PHE A 168 -0.15 -4.70 -11.48
N TRP A 169 0.11 -6.02 -11.44
CA TRP A 169 1.44 -6.56 -11.66
C TRP A 169 1.95 -6.33 -13.09
N PHE A 170 1.05 -6.30 -14.08
CA PHE A 170 1.43 -6.00 -15.46
C PHE A 170 1.81 -4.53 -15.64
N ILE A 171 1.08 -3.61 -15.03
CA ILE A 171 1.42 -2.18 -15.02
C ILE A 171 2.76 -1.96 -14.33
N ALA A 172 2.98 -2.59 -13.16
CA ALA A 172 4.26 -2.55 -12.46
C ALA A 172 5.41 -3.10 -13.32
N PHE A 173 5.19 -4.21 -14.02
CA PHE A 173 6.16 -4.76 -14.98
C PHE A 173 6.49 -3.76 -16.10
N ILE A 174 5.49 -3.08 -16.66
CA ILE A 174 5.71 -2.08 -17.70
C ILE A 174 6.55 -0.93 -17.14
N TRP A 175 6.23 -0.41 -15.96
CA TRP A 175 7.04 0.64 -15.32
C TRP A 175 8.49 0.21 -15.12
N GLU A 176 8.71 -1.04 -14.69
CA GLU A 176 10.06 -1.54 -14.39
C GLU A 176 10.91 -1.75 -15.65
N VAL A 177 10.29 -2.17 -16.76
CA VAL A 177 10.99 -2.47 -18.03
C VAL A 177 11.21 -1.23 -18.91
N LEU A 178 10.35 -0.22 -18.80
CA LEU A 178 10.42 0.96 -19.65
C LEU A 178 11.80 1.64 -19.56
N PRO A 179 12.51 1.86 -20.68
CA PRO A 179 13.80 2.54 -20.67
C PRO A 179 13.73 3.95 -20.09
N SER A 180 12.59 4.63 -20.24
CA SER A 180 12.35 5.97 -19.70
C SER A 180 12.39 6.01 -18.17
N SER A 181 12.15 4.89 -17.49
CA SER A 181 12.22 4.80 -16.03
C SER A 181 13.66 4.84 -15.51
N GLY A 182 14.66 4.57 -16.36
CA GLY A 182 16.07 4.66 -16.01
C GLY A 182 16.63 3.50 -15.16
N PHE A 183 15.81 2.50 -14.82
CA PHE A 183 16.18 1.38 -13.92
C PHE A 183 17.19 0.39 -14.51
N TRP A 184 17.51 0.49 -15.81
CA TRP A 184 18.59 -0.28 -16.42
C TRP A 184 19.99 0.30 -16.16
N THR A 185 20.08 1.39 -15.40
CA THR A 185 21.33 2.07 -15.05
C THR A 185 21.67 1.90 -13.56
N PRO A 186 22.97 1.96 -13.18
CA PRO A 186 23.38 1.84 -11.78
C PRO A 186 22.65 2.80 -10.83
N ASN A 187 22.56 4.07 -11.22
CA ASN A 187 21.97 5.10 -10.37
C ASN A 187 20.44 5.01 -10.34
N GLY A 188 19.80 4.70 -11.47
CA GLY A 188 18.34 4.66 -11.56
C GLY A 188 17.73 3.58 -10.66
N LEU A 189 18.26 2.36 -10.70
CA LEU A 189 17.77 1.27 -9.86
C LEU A 189 18.18 1.44 -8.39
N ALA A 190 19.42 1.85 -8.12
CA ALA A 190 19.89 2.04 -6.75
C ALA A 190 19.09 3.10 -5.99
N ALA A 191 18.64 4.16 -6.66
CA ALA A 191 17.79 5.20 -6.06
C ALA A 191 16.46 4.62 -5.54
N GLN A 192 15.89 3.61 -6.20
CA GLN A 192 14.62 2.98 -5.78
C GLN A 192 14.71 2.32 -4.40
N PHE A 193 15.92 1.95 -3.96
CA PHE A 193 16.16 1.39 -2.62
C PHE A 193 16.68 2.44 -1.62
N GLY A 194 17.47 3.42 -2.08
CA GLY A 194 18.16 4.38 -1.22
C GLY A 194 17.27 5.53 -0.71
N ASP A 195 16.31 5.97 -1.51
CA ASP A 195 15.55 7.20 -1.23
C ASP A 195 14.60 7.08 -0.03
N ILE A 196 14.18 5.85 0.31
CA ILE A 196 13.22 5.62 1.42
C ILE A 196 13.90 5.65 2.79
N THR A 197 15.20 5.34 2.89
CA THR A 197 15.90 5.10 4.17
C THR A 197 16.96 6.13 4.52
N MET A 198 16.86 7.32 3.94
CA MET A 198 17.89 8.36 4.05
C MET A 198 18.13 8.91 5.46
N ASN A 199 17.31 8.53 6.46
CA ASN A 199 17.42 9.04 7.82
C ASN A 199 18.08 8.09 8.83
N GLY A 200 18.32 6.82 8.48
CA GLY A 200 19.11 5.87 9.28
C GLY A 200 18.53 5.52 10.66
N ASN A 201 17.22 5.70 10.85
CA ASN A 201 16.53 5.35 12.10
C ASN A 201 16.08 3.88 12.12
N GLU A 202 16.25 3.17 11.02
CA GLU A 202 15.92 1.77 10.86
C GLU A 202 16.88 0.87 11.67
N PRO A 203 16.40 -0.31 12.13
CA PRO A 203 17.29 -1.30 12.75
C PRO A 203 18.46 -1.65 11.83
N THR A 204 19.66 -1.82 12.40
CA THR A 204 20.90 -2.05 11.63
C THR A 204 20.81 -3.20 10.64
N ILE A 205 20.12 -4.29 10.99
CA ILE A 205 19.93 -5.45 10.09
C ILE A 205 19.15 -5.05 8.83
N LEU A 206 18.11 -4.22 8.99
CA LEU A 206 17.31 -3.73 7.88
C LEU A 206 18.13 -2.78 7.00
N GLN A 207 18.87 -1.86 7.61
CA GLN A 207 19.76 -0.96 6.88
C GLN A 207 20.83 -1.74 6.09
N MET A 208 21.39 -2.80 6.67
CA MET A 208 22.34 -3.68 5.97
C MET A 208 21.72 -4.36 4.75
N ALA A 209 20.49 -4.85 4.86
CA ALA A 209 19.77 -5.46 3.74
C ALA A 209 19.55 -4.44 2.63
N ILE A 210 19.09 -3.23 2.95
CA ILE A 210 18.82 -2.17 1.97
C ILE A 210 20.12 -1.71 1.31
N ASN A 211 21.18 -1.48 2.08
CA ASN A 211 22.49 -1.12 1.54
C ASN A 211 23.03 -2.21 0.61
N ALA A 212 22.79 -3.49 0.91
CA ALA A 212 23.17 -4.58 0.01
C ALA A 212 22.41 -4.51 -1.32
N MET A 213 21.11 -4.17 -1.31
CA MET A 213 20.33 -3.96 -2.53
C MET A 213 20.82 -2.76 -3.34
N VAL A 214 21.16 -1.65 -2.68
CA VAL A 214 21.75 -0.46 -3.31
C VAL A 214 23.07 -0.83 -4.01
N ILE A 215 23.99 -1.49 -3.29
CA ILE A 215 25.28 -1.91 -3.85
C ILE A 215 25.10 -2.91 -5.00
N SER A 216 24.22 -3.90 -4.84
CA SER A 216 23.96 -4.88 -5.91
C SER A 216 23.39 -4.21 -7.15
N SER A 217 22.45 -3.28 -6.97
CA SER A 217 21.86 -2.49 -8.07
C SER A 217 22.89 -1.62 -8.79
N GLN A 218 23.88 -1.11 -8.07
CA GLN A 218 24.99 -0.35 -8.69
C GLN A 218 25.93 -1.25 -9.51
N LEU A 219 26.22 -2.45 -9.01
CA LEU A 219 27.14 -3.39 -9.66
C LEU A 219 26.51 -4.13 -10.84
N HIS A 220 25.22 -4.48 -10.72
CA HIS A 220 24.53 -5.38 -11.64
C HIS A 220 23.12 -4.88 -12.04
N PRO A 221 22.94 -3.62 -12.47
CA PRO A 221 21.62 -3.02 -12.68
C PRO A 221 20.76 -3.79 -13.70
N VAL A 222 21.36 -4.24 -14.80
CA VAL A 222 20.63 -4.95 -15.86
C VAL A 222 20.14 -6.32 -15.39
N LEU A 223 20.96 -7.03 -14.60
CA LEU A 223 20.60 -8.34 -14.08
C LEU A 223 19.49 -8.20 -13.02
N GLU A 224 19.68 -7.30 -12.06
CA GLU A 224 18.72 -7.02 -10.98
C GLU A 224 17.37 -6.57 -11.52
N ASN A 225 17.35 -5.54 -12.38
CA ASN A 225 16.12 -5.05 -12.99
C ASN A 225 15.43 -6.13 -13.85
N GLY A 226 16.23 -6.94 -14.55
CA GLY A 226 15.73 -8.10 -15.31
C GLY A 226 15.04 -9.14 -14.43
N ILE A 227 15.60 -9.42 -13.25
CA ILE A 227 14.99 -10.33 -12.26
C ILE A 227 13.69 -9.74 -11.71
N TYR A 228 13.67 -8.47 -11.29
CA TYR A 228 12.44 -7.84 -10.77
C TYR A 228 11.34 -7.78 -11.81
N SER A 229 11.68 -7.37 -13.03
CA SER A 229 10.75 -7.38 -14.16
C SER A 229 10.20 -8.79 -14.43
N ALA A 230 11.05 -9.82 -14.42
CA ALA A 230 10.61 -11.19 -14.59
C ALA A 230 9.66 -11.65 -13.47
N ILE A 231 9.94 -11.29 -12.21
CA ILE A 231 9.05 -11.59 -11.07
C ILE A 231 7.69 -10.93 -11.26
N LEU A 232 7.64 -9.64 -11.61
CA LEU A 232 6.39 -8.90 -11.83
C LEU A 232 5.57 -9.50 -12.98
N LEU A 233 6.22 -9.89 -14.08
CA LEU A 233 5.56 -10.57 -15.18
C LEU A 233 5.01 -11.94 -14.76
N VAL A 234 5.79 -12.75 -14.04
CA VAL A 234 5.35 -14.05 -13.53
C VAL A 234 4.16 -13.89 -12.59
N LEU A 235 4.18 -12.91 -11.69
CA LEU A 235 3.05 -12.61 -10.80
C LEU A 235 1.80 -12.24 -11.60
N SER A 236 1.93 -11.38 -12.62
CA SER A 236 0.81 -11.04 -13.51
C SER A 236 0.22 -12.27 -14.20
N LEU A 237 1.07 -13.11 -14.81
CA LEU A 237 0.63 -14.33 -15.49
C LEU A 237 0.03 -15.35 -14.52
N LEU A 238 0.59 -15.50 -13.32
CA LEU A 238 0.03 -16.37 -12.28
C LEU A 238 -1.32 -15.87 -11.80
N SER A 239 -1.47 -14.58 -11.54
CA SER A 239 -2.76 -13.96 -11.19
C SER A 239 -3.78 -14.10 -12.31
N PHE A 240 -3.37 -14.05 -13.57
CA PHE A 240 -4.29 -14.19 -14.70
C PHE A 240 -4.66 -15.65 -15.00
N PHE A 241 -3.69 -16.56 -15.12
CA PHE A 241 -3.93 -17.94 -15.57
C PHE A 241 -4.18 -18.92 -14.43
N ARG A 242 -3.58 -18.68 -13.25
CA ARG A 242 -3.64 -19.58 -12.10
C ARG A 242 -4.00 -18.83 -10.80
N PRO A 243 -5.00 -17.92 -10.77
CA PRO A 243 -5.34 -17.15 -9.57
C PRO A 243 -5.69 -18.02 -8.36
N LYS A 244 -6.28 -19.21 -8.58
CA LYS A 244 -6.64 -20.16 -7.52
C LYS A 244 -5.49 -21.03 -7.00
N SER A 245 -4.32 -20.95 -7.61
CA SER A 245 -3.19 -21.78 -7.21
C SER A 245 -2.65 -21.29 -5.87
N ARG A 246 -2.44 -22.22 -4.93
CA ARG A 246 -1.75 -21.94 -3.67
C ARG A 246 -0.37 -21.30 -3.90
N TRP A 247 0.29 -21.64 -5.01
CA TRP A 247 1.59 -21.08 -5.36
C TRP A 247 1.48 -19.61 -5.78
N THR A 248 0.43 -19.23 -6.49
CA THR A 248 0.15 -17.82 -6.82
C THR A 248 -0.01 -17.01 -5.54
N ALA A 249 -0.74 -17.54 -4.56
CA ALA A 249 -0.93 -16.90 -3.27
C ALA A 249 0.39 -16.78 -2.47
N ILE A 250 1.19 -17.85 -2.41
CA ILE A 250 2.48 -17.87 -1.69
C ILE A 250 3.48 -16.92 -2.34
N ILE A 251 3.67 -16.99 -3.66
CA ILE A 251 4.66 -16.17 -4.37
C ILE A 251 4.28 -14.69 -4.29
N THR A 252 2.99 -14.36 -4.51
CA THR A 252 2.48 -13.00 -4.31
C THR A 252 2.73 -12.51 -2.88
N GLY A 253 2.37 -13.31 -1.88
CA GLY A 253 2.55 -12.93 -0.47
C GLY A 253 4.01 -12.73 -0.08
N VAL A 254 4.90 -13.63 -0.49
CA VAL A 254 6.35 -13.51 -0.24
C VAL A 254 6.92 -12.26 -0.90
N TRP A 255 6.52 -11.98 -2.15
CA TRP A 255 6.98 -10.80 -2.86
C TRP A 255 6.49 -9.50 -2.21
N MET A 256 5.23 -9.44 -1.82
CA MET A 256 4.67 -8.26 -1.11
C MET A 256 5.33 -8.04 0.25
N ILE A 257 5.62 -9.12 1.00
CA ILE A 257 6.35 -9.03 2.27
C ILE A 257 7.78 -8.52 2.04
N PHE A 258 8.47 -9.03 1.01
CA PHE A 258 9.81 -8.57 0.65
C PHE A 258 9.80 -7.07 0.33
N LEU A 259 8.92 -6.63 -0.57
CA LEU A 259 8.84 -5.22 -0.98
C LEU A 259 8.46 -4.30 0.19
N TRP A 260 7.55 -4.75 1.06
CA TRP A 260 7.16 -4.01 2.25
C TRP A 260 8.29 -3.90 3.28
N ALA A 261 8.95 -5.01 3.59
CA ALA A 261 9.91 -5.08 4.68
C ALA A 261 11.25 -4.46 4.30
N VAL A 262 11.76 -4.75 3.10
CA VAL A 262 13.12 -4.38 2.70
C VAL A 262 13.15 -3.03 1.98
N PRO A 263 12.74 -2.88 0.70
CA PRO A 263 12.78 -1.58 0.03
C PRO A 263 11.98 -0.48 0.73
N GLN A 264 10.79 -0.79 1.23
CA GLN A 264 9.93 0.20 1.89
C GLN A 264 10.19 0.34 3.40
N ALA A 265 11.15 -0.39 3.95
CA ALA A 265 11.52 -0.33 5.37
C ALA A 265 10.31 -0.39 6.33
N PHE A 266 9.38 -1.32 6.08
CA PHE A 266 8.09 -1.45 6.78
C PHE A 266 7.21 -0.20 6.68
N GLY A 267 7.21 0.50 5.55
CA GLY A 267 6.48 1.76 5.39
C GLY A 267 7.02 2.86 6.28
N THR A 268 8.30 2.83 6.65
CA THR A 268 8.95 3.77 7.59
C THR A 268 8.35 3.79 9.00
N LEU A 269 7.60 2.76 9.40
CA LEU A 269 6.97 2.67 10.73
C LEU A 269 7.96 2.80 11.90
N LEU A 270 9.23 2.46 11.67
CA LEU A 270 10.29 2.51 12.67
C LEU A 270 11.04 3.86 12.71
N SER A 271 10.73 4.77 11.78
CA SER A 271 11.43 6.06 11.64
C SER A 271 11.03 7.11 12.69
N GLY A 272 9.86 6.94 13.32
CA GLY A 272 9.24 7.96 14.19
C GLY A 272 8.36 8.97 13.44
N THR A 273 8.39 8.98 12.11
CA THR A 273 7.61 9.90 11.25
C THR A 273 6.69 9.19 10.26
N GLY A 274 6.59 7.85 10.31
CA GLY A 274 5.72 7.09 9.41
C GLY A 274 4.26 7.50 9.57
N THR A 275 3.58 7.80 8.47
CA THR A 275 2.19 8.28 8.47
C THR A 275 1.17 7.16 8.34
N ASP A 276 1.58 6.03 7.81
CA ASP A 276 0.77 4.88 7.43
C ASP A 276 1.73 3.67 7.32
N PRO A 277 1.22 2.43 7.22
CA PRO A 277 2.07 1.25 7.13
C PRO A 277 2.72 1.03 5.76
N GLY A 278 2.58 1.93 4.80
CA GLY A 278 3.04 1.76 3.42
C GLY A 278 2.07 0.97 2.54
N MET A 279 2.31 1.01 1.23
CA MET A 279 1.38 0.51 0.19
C MET A 279 1.01 -0.97 0.34
N PHE A 280 1.95 -1.82 0.73
CA PHE A 280 1.75 -3.27 0.64
C PHE A 280 0.83 -3.83 1.73
N LEU A 281 0.63 -3.13 2.85
CA LEU A 281 -0.31 -3.59 3.87
C LEU A 281 -1.79 -3.46 3.44
N PRO A 282 -2.30 -2.29 2.98
CA PRO A 282 -3.65 -2.20 2.42
C PRO A 282 -3.80 -3.02 1.14
N PHE A 283 -2.76 -3.15 0.33
CA PHE A 283 -2.80 -4.03 -0.83
C PHE A 283 -2.96 -5.50 -0.41
N THR A 284 -2.24 -5.95 0.64
CA THR A 284 -2.39 -7.30 1.19
C THR A 284 -3.78 -7.52 1.74
N LEU A 285 -4.35 -6.55 2.46
CA LEU A 285 -5.72 -6.62 2.94
C LEU A 285 -6.70 -6.84 1.78
N LEU A 286 -6.57 -6.05 0.70
CA LEU A 286 -7.43 -6.17 -0.47
C LEU A 286 -7.23 -7.52 -1.17
N ALA A 287 -5.99 -7.92 -1.45
CA ALA A 287 -5.69 -9.20 -2.09
C ALA A 287 -6.19 -10.39 -1.26
N TRP A 288 -5.93 -10.38 0.06
CA TRP A 288 -6.31 -11.46 0.96
C TRP A 288 -7.83 -11.57 1.16
N THR A 289 -8.54 -10.45 1.31
CA THR A 289 -9.99 -10.49 1.50
C THR A 289 -10.71 -10.97 0.24
N LEU A 290 -10.20 -10.62 -0.95
CA LEU A 290 -10.80 -11.06 -2.21
C LEU A 290 -10.41 -12.50 -2.58
N LEU A 291 -9.19 -12.97 -2.27
CA LEU A 291 -8.70 -14.34 -2.53
C LEU A 291 -8.89 -15.34 -1.37
N GLY A 292 -9.31 -14.85 -0.19
CA GLY A 292 -9.25 -15.50 1.13
C GLY A 292 -9.50 -17.02 1.22
N PRO A 293 -10.50 -17.60 0.56
CA PRO A 293 -10.76 -19.04 0.68
C PRO A 293 -9.65 -19.95 0.15
N GLN A 294 -8.70 -19.42 -0.62
CA GLN A 294 -7.68 -20.20 -1.33
C GLN A 294 -6.36 -20.32 -0.55
N PHE A 295 -6.24 -19.65 0.61
CA PHE A 295 -5.05 -19.74 1.44
C PHE A 295 -5.03 -21.07 2.23
N PRO A 296 -3.88 -21.78 2.26
CA PRO A 296 -3.78 -23.15 2.76
C PRO A 296 -4.24 -23.33 4.22
N PHE A 297 -4.14 -22.29 5.04
CA PHE A 297 -4.55 -22.32 6.46
C PHE A 297 -6.06 -22.34 6.67
N MET A 298 -6.85 -21.94 5.67
CA MET A 298 -8.32 -21.95 5.74
C MET A 298 -8.94 -23.23 5.13
N HIS A 299 -8.31 -23.80 4.10
CA HIS A 299 -8.84 -25.02 3.45
C HIS A 299 -8.79 -26.27 4.33
N GLN A 300 -7.79 -26.40 5.22
CA GLN A 300 -7.70 -27.57 6.10
C GLN A 300 -8.89 -27.73 7.06
N ARG A 301 -9.60 -26.64 7.40
CA ARG A 301 -10.75 -26.72 8.31
C ARG A 301 -12.05 -27.16 7.63
N GLN A 302 -12.24 -26.85 6.33
CA GLN A 302 -13.45 -27.27 5.60
C GLN A 302 -13.41 -28.75 5.21
N ALA A 303 -12.25 -29.25 4.77
CA ALA A 303 -12.11 -30.67 4.40
C ALA A 303 -12.30 -31.61 5.61
N GLN A 304 -11.92 -31.17 6.82
CA GLN A 304 -12.12 -31.94 8.04
C GLN A 304 -13.58 -31.93 8.52
N SER A 305 -14.37 -30.90 8.22
CA SER A 305 -15.80 -30.88 8.56
C SER A 305 -16.65 -31.74 7.62
N GLU A 306 -16.29 -31.86 6.34
CA GLU A 306 -17.01 -32.71 5.38
C GLU A 306 -16.74 -34.21 5.57
N GLN A 307 -15.62 -34.58 6.18
CA GLN A 307 -15.30 -35.99 6.52
C GLN A 307 -15.88 -36.43 7.87
N ALA A 308 -16.37 -35.49 8.69
CA ALA A 308 -16.93 -35.75 10.01
C ALA A 308 -18.48 -35.69 10.05
N SER A 309 -19.12 -35.53 8.88
CA SER A 309 -20.58 -35.51 8.66
C SER A 309 -20.99 -36.67 7.77
#